data_AF-A0A938NJJ5-F1
#
_entry.id   AF-A0A938NJJ5-F1
#
_cell.length_a   1.000
_cell.length_b   1.000
_cell.length_c   1.000
_cell.angle_alpha   90.00
_cell.angle_beta   90.00
_cell.angle_gamma   90.00
#
_symmetry.space_group_name_H-M   'P 1'
#
loop_
_entity.id
_entity.type
_entity.pdbx_description
1 polymer ?
#
loop_
_entity_poly.entity_id
_entity_poly.type
_entity_poly.pdbx_seq_one_letter_code
_entity_poly.pdbx_strand_id
1 'polypeptide(L)'
;MYKLWYKDFNVIIITFFILTFFALPVFAQDFTITQFHSDITINEDSSFTVNEAIHVDFHRQRHGIYREIPFRYRDDLGKTIKTPIEVLSVTDESGKKWKHKITRPGNVVNIRIGDAEKYVTG
;
A
#
# COMPACT_ATOMS: atom_id res chain seq x y z
N MET A 1 -24.65 -2.12 53.54
CA MET A 1 -24.60 -0.95 52.63
C MET A 1 -23.23 -0.81 51.93
N TYR A 2 -22.58 -1.92 51.55
CA TYR A 2 -21.22 -1.92 50.95
C TYR A 2 -21.15 -2.65 49.59
N LYS A 3 -22.26 -3.28 49.17
CA LYS A 3 -22.31 -4.19 48.02
C LYS A 3 -22.51 -3.47 46.66
N LEU A 4 -23.01 -2.23 46.69
CA LEU A 4 -23.25 -1.41 45.50
C LEU A 4 -21.93 -0.80 44.97
N TRP A 5 -21.06 -0.32 45.87
CA TRP A 5 -19.79 0.34 45.51
C TRP A 5 -18.78 -0.59 44.79
N TYR A 6 -18.73 -1.88 45.16
CA TYR A 6 -17.87 -2.86 44.50
C TYR A 6 -18.36 -3.22 43.08
N LYS A 7 -19.66 -3.17 42.81
CA LYS A 7 -20.20 -3.44 41.46
C LYS A 7 -19.80 -2.35 40.48
N ASP A 8 -19.91 -1.09 40.87
CA ASP A 8 -19.55 0.05 40.01
C ASP A 8 -18.04 0.06 39.70
N PHE A 9 -17.20 -0.26 40.69
CA PHE A 9 -15.75 -0.39 40.51
C PHE A 9 -15.37 -1.52 39.53
N ASN A 10 -16.02 -2.68 39.62
CA ASN A 10 -15.78 -3.78 38.68
C ASN A 10 -16.30 -3.47 37.28
N VAL A 11 -17.44 -2.78 37.15
CA VAL A 11 -17.96 -2.36 35.85
C VAL A 11 -16.99 -1.38 35.18
N ILE A 12 -16.40 -0.45 35.93
CA ILE A 12 -15.38 0.46 35.42
C ILE A 12 -14.12 -0.30 34.99
N ILE A 13 -13.64 -1.26 35.79
CA ILE A 13 -12.47 -2.09 35.43
C ILE A 13 -12.75 -2.93 34.18
N ILE A 14 -13.93 -3.56 34.09
CA ILE A 14 -14.33 -4.36 32.92
C ILE A 14 -14.45 -3.47 31.69
N THR A 15 -15.04 -2.28 31.82
CA THR A 15 -15.17 -1.32 30.71
C THR A 15 -13.81 -0.82 30.23
N PHE A 16 -12.89 -0.52 31.16
CA PHE A 16 -11.51 -0.15 30.84
C PHE A 16 -10.75 -1.28 30.13
N PHE A 17 -10.91 -2.52 30.61
CA PHE A 17 -10.27 -3.70 30.01
C PHE A 17 -10.81 -3.99 28.60
N ILE A 18 -12.12 -3.83 28.38
CA ILE A 18 -12.76 -3.94 27.06
C ILE A 18 -12.23 -2.85 26.11
N LEU A 19 -12.13 -1.59 26.56
CA LEU A 19 -11.60 -0.49 25.74
C LEU A 19 -10.15 -0.73 25.29
N THR A 20 -9.29 -1.28 26.16
CA THR A 20 -7.90 -1.62 25.78
C THR A 20 -7.80 -2.81 24.84
N PHE A 21 -8.75 -3.75 24.91
CA PHE A 21 -8.74 -4.95 24.05
C PHE A 21 -9.19 -4.67 22.61
N PHE A 22 -9.92 -3.57 22.39
CA PHE A 22 -10.37 -3.12 21.07
C PHE A 22 -9.36 -2.22 20.33
N ALA A 23 -8.12 -2.09 20.82
CA ALA A 23 -7.06 -1.42 20.08
C ALA A 23 -6.66 -2.28 18.85
N LEU A 24 -7.33 -2.04 17.71
CA LEU A 24 -6.95 -2.66 16.45
C LEU A 24 -5.58 -2.13 15.99
N PRO A 25 -4.66 -3.00 15.53
CA PRO A 25 -3.42 -2.52 14.95
C PRO A 25 -3.75 -1.69 13.70
N VAL A 26 -3.28 -0.44 13.68
CA VAL A 26 -3.38 0.40 12.49
C VAL A 26 -2.28 -0.02 11.52
N PHE A 27 -2.65 -0.48 10.33
CA PHE A 27 -1.69 -0.77 9.27
C PHE A 27 -1.37 0.53 8.54
N ALA A 28 -0.47 1.32 9.10
CA ALA A 28 0.11 2.47 8.40
C ALA A 28 1.29 1.99 7.53
N GLN A 29 1.39 2.53 6.31
CA GLN A 29 2.66 2.49 5.60
C GLN A 29 3.64 3.41 6.33
N ASP A 30 4.87 2.94 6.54
CA ASP A 30 5.93 3.74 7.19
C ASP A 30 6.53 4.79 6.24
N PHE A 31 5.75 5.24 5.26
CA PHE A 31 6.15 6.27 4.31
C PHE A 31 4.95 7.11 3.86
N THR A 32 5.24 8.35 3.46
CA THR A 32 4.31 9.28 2.82
C THR A 32 4.70 9.47 1.35
N ILE A 33 3.74 9.43 0.43
CA ILE A 33 3.98 9.90 -0.94
C ILE A 33 3.88 11.42 -0.93
N THR A 34 5.01 12.10 -1.10
CA THR A 34 5.08 13.57 -1.09
C THR A 34 4.73 14.18 -2.45
N GLN A 35 5.01 13.46 -3.53
CA GLN A 35 4.65 13.86 -4.88
C GLN A 35 4.36 12.63 -5.73
N PHE A 36 3.29 12.70 -6.52
CA PHE A 36 2.92 11.69 -7.50
C PHE A 36 2.61 12.38 -8.83
N HIS A 37 3.33 12.00 -9.88
CA HIS A 37 3.09 12.45 -11.25
C HIS A 37 2.93 11.24 -12.16
N SER A 38 1.97 11.30 -13.08
CA SER A 38 1.72 10.22 -14.03
C SER A 38 1.47 10.78 -15.42
N ASP A 39 2.31 10.35 -16.37
CA ASP A 39 2.14 10.62 -17.78
C ASP A 39 1.54 9.38 -18.46
N ILE A 40 0.40 9.57 -19.12
CA ILE A 40 -0.32 8.50 -19.82
C ILE A 40 -0.36 8.84 -21.30
N THR A 41 0.23 7.98 -22.12
CA THR A 41 0.19 8.07 -23.58
C THR A 41 -0.76 7.02 -24.12
N ILE A 42 -1.66 7.43 -25.02
CA ILE A 42 -2.55 6.54 -25.76
C ILE A 42 -1.92 6.30 -27.12
N ASN A 43 -1.62 5.05 -27.44
CA ASN A 43 -1.01 4.65 -28.70
C ASN A 43 -2.09 4.41 -29.77
N GLU A 44 -1.70 4.41 -31.05
CA GLU A 44 -2.62 4.20 -32.17
C GLU A 44 -3.32 2.82 -32.12
N ASP A 45 -2.66 1.82 -31.54
CA ASP A 45 -3.19 0.48 -31.32
C ASP A 45 -4.11 0.37 -30.09
N SER A 46 -4.49 1.51 -29.49
CA SER A 46 -5.29 1.62 -28.27
C SER A 46 -4.64 1.05 -27.01
N SER A 47 -3.34 0.74 -27.05
CA SER A 47 -2.58 0.46 -25.82
C SER A 47 -2.25 1.74 -25.07
N PHE A 48 -2.00 1.60 -23.77
CA PHE A 48 -1.59 2.71 -22.90
C PHE A 48 -0.15 2.51 -22.45
N THR A 49 0.65 3.56 -22.56
CA THR A 49 1.97 3.64 -21.92
C THR A 49 1.87 4.58 -20.74
N VAL A 50 2.16 4.09 -19.54
CA VAL A 50 2.07 4.84 -18.29
C VAL A 50 3.46 5.00 -17.70
N ASN A 51 3.87 6.23 -17.46
CA ASN A 51 5.09 6.56 -16.73
C ASN A 51 4.70 7.23 -15.41
N GLU A 52 5.04 6.61 -14.27
CA GLU A 52 4.75 7.14 -12.93
C GLU A 52 6.05 7.59 -12.25
N ALA A 53 6.07 8.81 -11.73
CA ALA A 53 7.11 9.32 -10.85
C ALA A 53 6.53 9.48 -9.43
N ILE A 54 7.10 8.74 -8.47
CA ILE A 54 6.59 8.65 -7.10
C ILE A 54 7.70 9.06 -6.13
N HIS A 55 7.55 10.21 -5.48
CA HIS A 55 8.45 10.65 -4.42
C HIS A 55 7.89 10.21 -3.09
N VAL A 56 8.75 9.56 -2.30
CA VAL A 56 8.36 8.90 -1.06
C VAL A 56 9.29 9.34 0.06
N ASP A 57 8.71 9.78 1.18
CA ASP A 57 9.39 10.11 2.43
C ASP A 57 9.13 8.96 3.42
N PHE A 58 10.17 8.24 3.80
CA PHE A 58 10.15 7.11 4.72
C PHE A 58 10.38 7.57 6.17
N HIS A 59 9.34 7.43 6.99
CA HIS A 59 9.40 7.72 8.43
C HIS A 59 10.18 6.65 9.23
N ARG A 60 10.43 5.47 8.63
CA ARG A 60 11.26 4.40 9.19
C ARG A 60 12.03 3.68 8.09
N GLN A 61 13.14 3.05 8.44
CA GLN A 61 13.93 2.24 7.52
C GLN A 61 13.09 1.12 6.89
N ARG A 62 13.02 1.11 5.55
CA ARG A 62 12.32 0.08 4.76
C ARG A 62 13.18 -0.34 3.59
N HIS A 63 12.85 -1.46 2.95
CA HIS A 63 13.59 -1.91 1.76
C HIS A 63 13.16 -1.22 0.46
N GLY A 64 12.09 -0.42 0.52
CA GLY A 64 11.45 0.25 -0.60
C GLY A 64 9.92 0.22 -0.46
N ILE A 65 9.22 0.29 -1.60
CA ILE A 65 7.75 0.36 -1.66
C ILE A 65 7.14 -0.81 -2.45
N TYR A 66 5.83 -0.99 -2.30
CA TYR A 66 5.02 -1.89 -3.12
C TYR A 66 4.07 -1.06 -3.97
N ARG A 67 4.07 -1.31 -5.28
CA ARG A 67 3.08 -0.76 -6.22
C ARG A 67 2.19 -1.89 -6.71
N GLU A 68 0.93 -1.87 -6.32
CA GLU A 68 -0.07 -2.84 -6.76
C GLU A 68 -0.98 -2.22 -7.82
N ILE A 69 -1.05 -2.86 -8.98
CA ILE A 69 -1.85 -2.38 -10.11
C ILE A 69 -2.87 -3.46 -10.48
N PRO A 70 -4.19 -3.20 -10.35
CA PRO A 70 -5.21 -4.18 -10.71
C PRO A 70 -5.19 -4.41 -12.23
N PHE A 71 -5.00 -5.67 -12.63
CA PHE A 71 -5.15 -6.09 -14.03
C PHE A 71 -6.50 -6.77 -14.28
N ARG A 72 -7.25 -7.05 -13.20
CA ARG A 72 -8.59 -7.62 -13.26
C ARG A 72 -9.48 -6.98 -12.20
N TYR A 73 -10.57 -6.36 -12.61
CA TYR A 73 -11.53 -5.72 -11.70
C TYR A 73 -12.95 -5.83 -12.24
N ARG A 74 -13.94 -5.58 -11.38
CA ARG A 74 -15.34 -5.46 -11.80
C ARG A 74 -15.67 -3.99 -12.01
N ASP A 75 -16.36 -3.68 -13.09
CA ASP A 75 -16.95 -2.37 -13.28
C ASP A 75 -18.23 -2.21 -12.45
N ASP A 76 -18.81 -1.00 -12.51
CA ASP A 76 -20.03 -0.65 -11.79
C ASP A 76 -21.25 -1.48 -12.23
N LEU A 77 -21.18 -2.13 -13.40
CA LEU A 77 -22.21 -3.01 -13.95
C LEU A 77 -21.96 -4.50 -13.61
N GLY A 78 -20.92 -4.80 -12.83
CA GLY A 78 -20.54 -6.15 -12.40
C GLY A 78 -19.79 -6.97 -13.45
N LYS A 79 -19.46 -6.39 -14.61
CA LYS A 79 -18.68 -7.06 -15.66
C LYS A 79 -17.21 -7.12 -15.23
N THR A 80 -16.60 -8.28 -15.41
CA THR A 80 -15.16 -8.45 -15.16
C THR A 80 -14.36 -7.90 -16.33
N ILE A 81 -13.59 -6.85 -16.08
CA ILE A 81 -12.62 -6.27 -17.01
C ILE A 81 -11.25 -6.88 -16.73
N LYS A 82 -10.53 -7.24 -17.79
CA LYS A 82 -9.14 -7.68 -17.74
C LYS A 82 -8.30 -6.76 -18.61
N THR A 83 -7.33 -6.09 -18.00
CA THR A 83 -6.40 -5.19 -18.67
C THR A 83 -5.01 -5.80 -18.57
N PRO A 84 -4.45 -6.39 -19.63
CA PRO A 84 -3.08 -6.87 -19.60
C PRO A 84 -2.13 -5.74 -19.22
N ILE A 85 -1.19 -6.02 -18.32
CA ILE A 85 -0.20 -5.06 -17.84
C ILE A 85 1.16 -5.69 -18.01
N GLU A 86 2.09 -4.96 -18.61
CA GLU A 86 3.50 -5.29 -18.67
C GLU A 86 4.29 -4.19 -17.97
N VAL A 87 5.22 -4.58 -17.09
CA VAL A 87 6.10 -3.62 -16.41
C VAL A 87 7.35 -3.48 -17.25
N LEU A 88 7.50 -2.33 -17.91
CA LEU A 88 8.59 -2.09 -18.84
C LEU A 88 9.92 -1.80 -18.13
N SER A 89 9.89 -0.95 -17.10
CA SER A 89 11.07 -0.61 -16.32
C SER A 89 10.73 0.00 -14.96
N VAL A 90 11.70 -0.01 -14.06
CA VAL A 90 11.70 0.75 -12.81
C VAL A 90 13.08 1.40 -12.69
N THR A 91 13.13 2.71 -12.44
CA THR A 91 14.37 3.49 -12.37
C THR A 91 14.38 4.41 -11.15
N ASP A 92 15.56 4.88 -10.76
CA ASP A 92 15.69 6.02 -9.85
C ASP A 92 15.59 7.36 -10.60
N GLU A 93 15.67 8.46 -9.84
CA GLU A 93 15.66 9.83 -10.37
C GLU A 93 16.75 10.12 -11.40
N SER A 94 17.87 9.37 -11.38
CA SER A 94 18.95 9.51 -12.36
C SER A 94 18.70 8.72 -13.65
N GLY A 95 17.58 8.00 -13.73
CA GLY A 95 17.24 7.11 -14.84
C GLY A 95 17.94 5.75 -14.78
N LYS A 96 18.65 5.44 -13.69
CA LYS A 96 19.34 4.16 -13.55
C LYS A 96 18.34 3.08 -13.13
N LYS A 97 18.47 1.89 -13.72
CA LYS A 97 17.62 0.74 -13.36
C LYS A 97 17.67 0.47 -11.86
N TRP A 98 16.49 0.41 -11.25
CA TRP A 98 16.31 0.12 -9.84
C TRP A 98 15.92 -1.34 -9.63
N LYS A 99 16.37 -1.93 -8.53
CA LYS A 99 16.03 -3.31 -8.17
C LYS A 99 14.54 -3.42 -7.90
N HIS A 100 13.91 -4.44 -8.50
CA HIS A 100 12.50 -4.69 -8.27
C HIS A 100 12.17 -6.17 -8.50
N LYS A 101 11.04 -6.61 -7.95
CA LYS A 101 10.47 -7.94 -8.17
C LYS A 101 9.00 -7.82 -8.52
N ILE A 102 8.58 -8.49 -9.59
CA ILE A 102 7.19 -8.50 -10.06
C ILE A 102 6.57 -9.84 -9.68
N THR A 103 5.37 -9.79 -9.09
CA THR A 103 4.54 -10.96 -8.83
C THR A 103 3.08 -10.65 -9.23
N ARG A 104 2.26 -11.69 -9.41
CA ARG A 104 0.84 -11.53 -9.78
C ARG A 104 -0.09 -12.26 -8.82
N PRO A 105 -0.15 -11.85 -7.54
CA PRO A 105 -1.08 -12.44 -6.60
C PRO A 105 -2.52 -12.04 -6.94
N GLY A 106 -3.42 -13.02 -7.07
CA GLY A 106 -4.84 -12.77 -7.30
C GLY A 106 -5.13 -11.96 -8.57
N ASN A 107 -5.60 -10.73 -8.38
CA ASN A 107 -6.08 -9.85 -9.46
C ASN A 107 -5.20 -8.60 -9.68
N VAL A 108 -4.02 -8.54 -9.06
CA VAL A 108 -3.09 -7.42 -9.15
C VAL A 108 -1.73 -7.83 -9.72
N VAL A 109 -1.04 -6.88 -10.35
CA VAL A 109 0.40 -6.91 -10.57
C VAL A 109 1.04 -6.21 -9.38
N ASN A 110 1.79 -6.96 -8.57
CA ASN A 110 2.52 -6.42 -7.43
C ASN A 110 3.99 -6.22 -7.84
N ILE A 111 4.42 -4.96 -7.83
CA ILE A 111 5.77 -4.51 -8.12
C ILE A 111 6.42 -4.12 -6.80
N ARG A 112 7.31 -4.96 -6.28
CA ARG A 112 8.14 -4.63 -5.12
C ARG A 112 9.36 -3.87 -5.61
N ILE A 113 9.41 -2.58 -5.35
CA ILE A 113 10.46 -1.65 -5.78
C ILE A 113 11.42 -1.46 -4.60
N GLY A 114 12.68 -1.86 -4.73
CA GLY A 114 13.60 -1.87 -3.61
C GLY A 114 14.65 -2.97 -3.65
N ASP A 115 15.61 -2.91 -2.73
CA ASP A 115 16.66 -3.91 -2.55
C ASP A 115 16.41 -4.70 -1.25
N ALA A 116 16.44 -6.03 -1.31
CA ALA A 116 16.26 -6.86 -0.12
C ALA A 116 17.40 -6.70 0.90
N GLU A 117 18.59 -6.31 0.42
CA GLU A 117 19.80 -6.21 1.24
C GLU A 117 20.12 -4.77 1.68
N LYS A 118 19.32 -3.78 1.25
CA LYS A 118 19.54 -2.37 1.60
C LYS A 118 18.27 -1.71 2.11
N TYR A 119 18.45 -0.79 3.03
CA TYR A 119 17.38 0.06 3.53
C TYR A 119 17.40 1.43 2.85
N VAL A 120 16.22 2.00 2.69
CA VAL A 120 15.93 3.39 2.33
C VAL A 120 15.24 4.07 3.52
N THR A 121 15.48 5.36 3.66
CA THR A 121 15.06 6.24 4.75
C THR A 121 15.19 7.67 4.26
N GLY A 122 14.49 8.62 4.89
CA GLY A 122 14.39 9.98 4.38
C GLY A 122 13.20 9.99 3.47
#